data_AF-A0A2I3HIS3-F1
#
_entry.id   AF-A0A2I3HIS3-F1
#
_cell.length_a   1.000
_cell.length_b   1.000
_cell.length_c   1.000
_cell.angle_alpha   90.00
_cell.angle_beta   90.00
_cell.angle_gamma   90.00
#
_symmetry.space_group_name_H-M   'P 1'
#
loop_
_entity.id
_entity.type
_entity.pdbx_description
1 polymer ?
#
loop_
_entity_poly.entity_id
_entity_poly.type
_entity_poly.pdbx_seq_one_letter_code
_entity_poly.pdbx_strand_id
1 'polypeptide(L)'
;MANQVIKCKAAAAWEAGKPLSIEEIEVAPPKAHEVRIKIIATAVCHTKAYILSGADPEGCFPVILVHEGAGIVESVGEGVTKLKAGDTVIPLYIPQCGECKFCLNPKTNLCQKIRVTQGKRLMSDGTSRFTCKGKTILHYMGTSTFSEYTVWLISLLLK
;
A
#
# COMPACT_ATOMS: atom_id res chain seq x y z
N MET A 1 0.95 10.63 -18.69
CA MET A 1 0.78 10.85 -17.23
C MET A 1 1.15 9.64 -16.38
N ALA A 2 1.03 8.39 -16.87
CA ALA A 2 1.35 7.16 -16.13
C ALA A 2 2.74 7.11 -15.45
N ASN A 3 3.76 7.75 -16.04
CA ASN A 3 5.14 7.72 -15.52
C ASN A 3 5.56 8.97 -14.73
N GLN A 4 4.63 9.87 -14.41
CA GLN A 4 4.94 11.08 -13.65
C GLN A 4 4.63 10.90 -12.17
N VAL A 5 5.38 11.61 -11.31
CA VAL A 5 5.05 11.75 -9.89
C VAL A 5 3.72 12.49 -9.77
N ILE A 6 2.83 12.00 -8.91
CA ILE A 6 1.56 12.65 -8.58
C ILE A 6 1.72 13.37 -7.24
N LYS A 7 1.31 14.64 -7.19
CA LYS A 7 1.08 15.35 -5.93
C LYS A 7 -0.38 15.21 -5.53
N CYS A 8 -0.65 14.72 -4.33
CA CYS A 8 -2.01 14.50 -3.85
C CYS A 8 -2.08 14.58 -2.32
N LYS A 9 -3.30 14.58 -1.77
CA LYS A 9 -3.50 14.58 -0.33
C LYS A 9 -3.35 13.18 0.25
N ALA A 10 -2.83 13.11 1.47
CA ALA A 10 -2.83 11.91 2.30
C ALA A 10 -2.92 12.25 3.79
N ALA A 11 -3.43 11.31 4.59
CA ALA A 11 -3.39 11.41 6.04
C ALA A 11 -2.14 10.69 6.58
N ALA A 12 -1.09 11.44 6.83
CA ALA A 12 0.19 10.94 7.32
C ALA A 12 0.19 10.82 8.86
N ALA A 13 0.63 9.68 9.37
CA ALA A 13 0.99 9.51 10.77
C ALA A 13 2.50 9.76 10.93
N TRP A 14 2.86 10.91 11.50
CA TRP A 14 4.27 11.28 11.69
C TRP A 14 4.92 10.57 12.87
N GLU A 15 4.16 10.37 13.94
CA GLU A 15 4.62 9.78 15.21
C GLU A 15 3.47 9.00 15.86
N ALA A 16 3.81 8.04 16.71
CA ALA A 16 2.83 7.32 17.52
C ALA A 16 2.11 8.28 18.50
N GLY A 17 0.82 8.03 18.72
CA GLY A 17 -0.04 8.78 19.63
C GLY A 17 -0.43 10.19 19.14
N LYS A 18 0.07 10.64 17.99
CA LYS A 18 -0.27 11.96 17.43
C LYS A 18 -1.47 11.87 16.47
N PRO A 19 -2.27 12.94 16.34
CA PRO A 19 -3.27 13.02 15.29
C PRO A 19 -2.65 12.83 13.90
N LEU A 20 -3.46 12.33 12.97
CA LEU A 20 -3.07 12.28 11.55
C LEU A 20 -2.98 13.70 11.00
N SER A 21 -1.94 13.97 10.21
CA SER A 21 -1.80 15.23 9.48
C SER A 21 -2.26 15.04 8.04
N ILE A 22 -3.12 15.93 7.55
CA ILE A 22 -3.45 15.99 6.12
C ILE A 22 -2.34 16.74 5.42
N GLU A 23 -1.53 16.03 4.64
CA GLU A 23 -0.36 16.55 3.95
C GLU A 23 -0.54 16.43 2.43
N GLU A 24 0.10 17.33 1.69
CA GLU A 24 0.40 17.08 0.28
C GLU A 24 1.64 16.18 0.19
N ILE A 25 1.50 15.05 -0.47
CA ILE A 25 2.56 14.06 -0.66
C ILE A 25 2.88 13.89 -2.14
N GLU A 26 4.06 13.34 -2.42
CA GLU A 26 4.51 12.90 -3.73
C GLU A 26 4.41 11.37 -3.83
N VAL A 27 3.63 10.90 -4.81
CA VAL A 27 3.44 9.47 -5.11
C VAL A 27 4.18 9.14 -6.39
N ALA A 28 5.24 8.35 -6.28
CA ALA A 28 6.04 7.89 -7.40
C ALA A 28 5.21 7.02 -8.38
N PRO A 29 5.59 6.97 -9.68
CA PRO A 29 4.97 6.03 -10.62
C PRO A 29 5.23 4.57 -10.21
N PRO A 30 4.36 3.63 -10.65
CA PRO A 30 4.57 2.22 -10.38
C PRO A 30 5.80 1.68 -11.14
N LYS A 31 6.62 0.86 -10.47
CA LYS A 31 7.70 0.09 -11.10
C LYS A 31 7.16 -1.26 -11.63
N ALA A 32 8.07 -2.12 -12.12
CA ALA A 32 7.72 -3.47 -12.56
C ALA A 32 6.90 -4.22 -11.49
N HIS A 33 5.81 -4.86 -11.93
CA HIS A 33 4.85 -5.61 -11.10
C HIS A 33 4.11 -4.78 -10.05
N GLU A 34 4.11 -3.46 -10.18
CA GLU A 34 3.35 -2.55 -9.33
C GLU A 34 2.19 -1.89 -10.09
N VAL A 35 1.22 -1.40 -9.34
CA VAL A 35 0.02 -0.75 -9.87
C VAL A 35 -0.29 0.46 -9.02
N ARG A 36 -0.49 1.61 -9.66
CA ARG A 36 -0.91 2.84 -8.99
C ARG A 36 -2.42 2.98 -9.07
N ILE A 37 -3.02 3.22 -7.92
CA ILE A 37 -4.47 3.20 -7.70
C ILE A 37 -4.92 4.59 -7.26
N LYS A 38 -6.00 5.09 -7.85
CA LYS A 38 -6.78 6.20 -7.31
C LYS A 38 -7.78 5.66 -6.30
N ILE A 39 -7.65 6.04 -5.03
CA ILE A 39 -8.56 5.58 -3.98
C ILE A 39 -9.89 6.32 -4.09
N ILE A 40 -10.98 5.55 -4.06
CA ILE A 40 -12.35 6.06 -4.13
C ILE A 40 -12.99 6.06 -2.74
N ALA A 41 -12.75 5.00 -1.96
CA ALA A 41 -13.25 4.87 -0.61
C ALA A 41 -12.24 4.10 0.25
N THR A 42 -12.21 4.43 1.55
CA THR A 42 -11.40 3.75 2.56
C THR A 42 -12.14 3.75 3.89
N ALA A 43 -12.02 2.67 4.66
CA ALA A 43 -12.71 2.49 5.93
C ALA A 43 -11.77 2.73 7.12
N VAL A 44 -12.33 3.11 8.27
CA VAL A 44 -11.55 3.20 9.52
C VAL A 44 -11.68 1.90 10.28
N CYS A 45 -10.55 1.24 10.55
CA CYS A 45 -10.51 -0.01 11.28
C CYS A 45 -9.78 0.10 12.63
N HIS A 46 -10.06 -0.84 13.53
CA HIS A 46 -9.40 -0.91 14.84
C HIS A 46 -7.89 -1.13 14.72
N THR A 47 -7.44 -1.95 13.77
CA THR A 47 -6.00 -2.23 13.54
C THR A 47 -5.21 -0.95 13.29
N LYS A 48 -5.78 0.00 12.54
CA LYS A 48 -5.16 1.33 12.36
C LYS A 48 -5.06 2.10 13.68
N ALA A 49 -6.08 2.06 14.53
CA ALA A 49 -6.06 2.74 15.83
C ALA A 49 -4.99 2.13 16.75
N TYR A 50 -4.84 0.81 16.74
CA TYR A 50 -3.83 0.09 17.52
C TYR A 50 -2.39 0.42 17.09
N ILE A 51 -2.13 0.53 15.78
CA ILE A 51 -0.83 0.99 15.27
C ILE A 51 -0.60 2.45 15.66
N LEU A 52 -1.59 3.31 15.45
CA LEU A 52 -1.46 4.75 15.72
C LEU A 52 -1.22 5.02 17.20
N SER A 53 -1.76 4.22 18.12
CA SER A 53 -1.51 4.40 19.56
C SER A 53 -0.06 4.09 19.97
N GLY A 54 0.71 3.40 19.13
CA GLY A 54 2.05 2.91 19.46
C GLY A 54 2.06 1.64 20.32
N ALA A 55 0.90 1.01 20.51
CA ALA A 55 0.79 -0.24 21.27
C ALA A 55 1.32 -1.46 20.50
N ASP A 56 1.40 -1.36 19.18
CA ASP A 56 1.99 -2.40 18.33
C ASP A 56 3.53 -2.27 18.30
N PRO A 57 4.29 -3.29 18.74
CA PRO A 57 5.75 -3.27 18.71
C PRO A 57 6.33 -3.26 17.28
N GLU A 58 5.55 -3.62 16.26
CA GLU A 58 5.91 -3.51 14.84
C GLU A 58 5.55 -2.12 14.25
N GLY A 59 5.14 -1.17 15.10
CA GLY A 59 4.90 0.24 14.79
C GLY A 59 6.13 0.94 14.17
N CYS A 60 6.02 1.47 12.95
CA CYS A 60 7.07 2.27 12.31
C CYS A 60 6.49 3.55 11.70
N PHE A 61 7.14 4.68 11.94
CA PHE A 61 6.68 6.00 11.52
C PHE A 61 7.84 6.75 10.82
N PRO A 62 7.57 7.69 9.90
CA PRO A 62 6.25 8.14 9.43
C PRO A 62 5.60 7.14 8.45
N VAL A 63 4.26 7.05 8.46
CA VAL A 63 3.50 6.05 7.68
C VAL A 63 2.14 6.58 7.20
N ILE A 64 1.67 6.15 6.03
CA ILE A 64 0.27 6.29 5.61
C ILE A 64 -0.47 5.01 5.99
N LEU A 65 -1.48 5.12 6.85
CA LEU A 65 -2.18 3.97 7.46
C LEU A 65 -3.34 3.44 6.61
N VAL A 66 -4.04 2.46 7.20
CA VAL A 66 -5.26 1.78 6.72
C VAL A 66 -5.06 0.83 5.55
N HIS A 67 -5.70 -0.33 5.67
CA HIS A 67 -5.62 -1.43 4.69
C HIS A 67 -6.96 -1.82 4.07
N GLU A 68 -8.03 -1.09 4.39
CA GLU A 68 -9.38 -1.33 3.90
C GLU A 68 -9.79 -0.19 2.97
N GLY A 69 -9.90 -0.48 1.68
CA GLY A 69 -10.32 0.51 0.69
C GLY A 69 -10.67 -0.09 -0.66
N ALA A 70 -11.12 0.75 -1.57
CA ALA A 70 -11.38 0.39 -2.96
C ALA A 70 -10.98 1.55 -3.86
N GLY A 71 -10.50 1.22 -5.05
CA GLY A 71 -9.96 2.20 -5.97
C GLY A 71 -10.13 1.83 -7.43
N ILE A 72 -9.67 2.72 -8.28
CA ILE A 72 -9.60 2.52 -9.72
C ILE A 72 -8.13 2.55 -10.13
N VAL A 73 -7.70 1.60 -10.94
CA VAL A 73 -6.35 1.58 -11.49
C VAL A 73 -6.11 2.84 -12.31
N GLU A 74 -5.10 3.62 -11.93
CA GLU A 74 -4.64 4.80 -12.68
C GLU A 74 -3.59 4.39 -13.72
N SER A 75 -2.58 3.64 -13.29
CA SER A 75 -1.52 3.14 -14.17
C SER A 75 -0.95 1.82 -13.66
N VAL A 76 -0.34 1.07 -14.57
CA VAL A 76 0.32 -0.21 -14.29
C VAL A 76 1.79 -0.11 -14.67
N GLY A 77 2.65 -0.76 -13.90
CA GLY A 77 4.06 -0.89 -14.24
C GLY A 77 4.35 -2.06 -15.16
N GLU A 78 5.62 -2.20 -15.53
CA GLU A 78 6.09 -3.26 -16.43
C GLU A 78 5.71 -4.67 -15.94
N GLY A 79 5.35 -5.57 -16.86
CA GLY A 79 5.04 -6.96 -16.53
C GLY A 79 3.67 -7.19 -15.84
N VAL A 80 2.87 -6.15 -15.64
CA VAL A 80 1.47 -6.30 -15.20
C VAL A 80 0.58 -6.62 -16.39
N THR A 81 0.03 -7.83 -16.43
CA THR A 81 -0.80 -8.32 -17.55
C THR A 81 -2.27 -8.53 -17.21
N LYS A 82 -2.60 -8.61 -15.91
CA LYS A 82 -3.96 -8.96 -15.43
C LYS A 82 -4.84 -7.75 -15.10
N LEU A 83 -4.27 -6.55 -15.06
CA LEU A 83 -4.97 -5.30 -14.75
C LEU A 83 -4.63 -4.25 -15.79
N LYS A 84 -5.56 -3.31 -15.98
CA LYS A 84 -5.36 -2.13 -16.82
C LYS A 84 -5.97 -0.89 -16.16
N ALA A 85 -5.57 0.29 -16.63
CA ALA A 85 -6.19 1.55 -16.22
C ALA A 85 -7.72 1.50 -16.38
N GLY A 86 -8.43 2.04 -15.39
CA GLY A 86 -9.90 2.02 -15.32
C GLY A 86 -10.51 0.80 -14.64
N ASP A 87 -9.75 -0.26 -14.37
CA ASP A 87 -10.27 -1.40 -13.61
C ASP A 87 -10.55 -1.00 -12.14
N THR A 88 -11.72 -1.37 -11.62
CA THR A 88 -12.02 -1.29 -10.18
C THR A 88 -11.30 -2.39 -9.44
N VAL A 89 -10.68 -2.07 -8.31
CA VAL A 89 -9.89 -3.01 -7.53
C VAL A 89 -9.97 -2.78 -6.03
N ILE A 90 -9.70 -3.84 -5.27
CA ILE A 90 -9.62 -3.85 -3.80
C ILE A 90 -8.22 -4.34 -3.40
N PRO A 91 -7.57 -3.73 -2.39
CA PRO A 91 -6.32 -4.23 -1.85
C PRO A 91 -6.54 -5.45 -0.96
N LEU A 92 -5.60 -6.37 -1.00
CA LEU A 92 -5.49 -7.49 -0.07
C LEU A 92 -4.22 -7.26 0.76
N TYR A 93 -4.34 -7.16 2.08
CA TYR A 93 -3.13 -7.09 2.91
C TYR A 93 -2.40 -8.44 3.00
N ILE A 94 -3.09 -9.53 2.68
CA ILE A 94 -2.48 -10.85 2.50
C ILE A 94 -2.28 -11.08 1.00
N PRO A 95 -1.03 -11.20 0.51
CA PRO A 95 -0.78 -11.43 -0.91
C PRO A 95 -1.27 -12.81 -1.34
N GLN A 96 -1.50 -12.98 -2.64
CA GLN A 96 -1.75 -14.29 -3.25
C GLN A 96 -0.87 -14.48 -4.48
N CYS A 97 0.35 -15.01 -4.29
CA CYS A 97 1.29 -15.18 -5.40
C CYS A 97 0.99 -16.37 -6.31
N GLY A 98 0.19 -17.34 -5.86
CA GLY A 98 -0.21 -18.52 -6.64
C GLY A 98 0.85 -19.60 -6.86
N GLU A 99 2.09 -19.38 -6.41
CA GLU A 99 3.23 -20.27 -6.72
C GLU A 99 4.01 -20.75 -5.49
N CYS A 100 3.89 -20.08 -4.33
CA CYS A 100 4.63 -20.52 -3.14
C CYS A 100 3.93 -21.69 -2.44
N LYS A 101 4.68 -22.46 -1.65
CA LYS A 101 4.15 -23.63 -0.90
C LYS A 101 2.91 -23.35 -0.05
N PHE A 102 2.73 -22.10 0.41
CA PHE A 102 1.54 -21.67 1.15
C PHE A 102 0.34 -21.42 0.24
N CYS A 103 0.52 -20.72 -0.89
CA CYS A 103 -0.55 -20.52 -1.86
C CYS A 103 -1.01 -21.82 -2.53
N LEU A 104 -0.13 -22.81 -2.65
CA LEU A 104 -0.45 -24.13 -3.20
C LEU A 104 -1.11 -25.09 -2.19
N ASN A 105 -1.17 -24.71 -0.90
CA ASN A 105 -1.73 -25.54 0.15
C ASN A 105 -3.19 -25.16 0.43
N PRO A 106 -4.16 -26.09 0.30
CA PRO A 106 -5.58 -25.79 0.46
C PRO A 106 -6.00 -25.41 1.90
N LYS A 107 -5.10 -25.54 2.88
CA LYS A 107 -5.38 -25.27 4.31
C LYS A 107 -4.92 -23.89 4.78
N THR A 108 -4.35 -23.05 3.92
CA THR A 108 -3.84 -21.74 4.33
C THR A 108 -3.93 -20.70 3.22
N ASN A 109 -4.08 -19.44 3.62
CA ASN A 109 -3.98 -18.27 2.75
C ASN A 109 -2.72 -17.43 3.02
N LEU A 110 -1.85 -17.84 3.95
CA LEU A 110 -0.73 -17.04 4.47
C LEU A 110 0.48 -17.04 3.55
N CYS A 111 0.32 -16.45 2.35
CA CYS A 111 1.41 -16.26 1.40
C CYS A 111 2.61 -15.55 2.04
N GLN A 112 3.81 -16.09 1.81
CA GLN A 112 5.04 -15.56 2.40
C GLN A 112 5.89 -14.73 1.42
N LYS A 113 5.50 -14.65 0.13
CA LYS A 113 6.36 -14.14 -0.96
C LYS A 113 6.93 -12.73 -0.68
N ILE A 114 6.14 -11.86 -0.04
CA ILE A 114 6.53 -10.47 0.23
C ILE A 114 6.49 -10.13 1.72
N ARG A 115 6.35 -11.13 2.61
CA ARG A 115 6.13 -10.89 4.05
C ARG A 115 7.27 -10.08 4.67
N VAL A 116 8.51 -10.33 4.22
CA VAL A 116 9.71 -9.64 4.74
C VAL A 116 9.69 -8.15 4.43
N THR A 117 9.43 -7.75 3.18
CA THR A 117 9.39 -6.33 2.81
C THR A 117 8.14 -5.63 3.34
N GLN A 118 7.01 -6.33 3.35
CA GLN A 118 5.76 -5.83 3.93
C GLN A 118 5.90 -5.54 5.43
N GLY A 119 6.56 -6.43 6.19
CA GLY A 119 6.87 -6.20 7.61
C GLY A 119 7.81 -5.00 7.84
N LYS A 120 8.70 -4.72 6.87
CA LYS A 120 9.53 -3.51 6.86
C LYS A 120 8.81 -2.28 6.32
N ARG A 121 7.52 -2.39 5.94
CA ARG A 121 6.70 -1.29 5.40
C ARG A 121 7.21 -0.71 4.08
N LEU A 122 7.76 -1.56 3.22
CA LEU A 122 8.36 -1.21 1.93
C LEU A 122 7.79 -2.06 0.80
N MET A 123 7.99 -1.61 -0.44
CA MET A 123 7.69 -2.38 -1.65
C MET A 123 8.63 -3.60 -1.77
N SER A 124 8.38 -4.48 -2.74
CA SER A 124 9.22 -5.68 -2.98
C SER A 124 10.69 -5.35 -3.26
N ASP A 125 10.97 -4.16 -3.80
CA ASP A 125 12.32 -3.65 -4.07
C ASP A 125 12.99 -2.98 -2.86
N GLY A 126 12.36 -3.00 -1.68
CA GLY A 126 12.89 -2.39 -0.47
C GLY A 126 12.82 -0.86 -0.44
N THR A 127 12.04 -0.23 -1.33
CA THR A 127 11.85 1.23 -1.35
C THR A 127 10.41 1.63 -1.07
N SER A 128 10.17 2.91 -0.78
CA SER A 128 8.82 3.48 -0.71
C SER A 128 8.42 4.15 -2.02
N ARG A 129 7.12 4.43 -2.16
CA ARG A 129 6.56 5.23 -3.25
C ARG A 129 6.06 6.59 -2.75
N PHE A 130 6.20 6.88 -1.46
CA PHE A 130 5.72 8.10 -0.84
C PHE A 130 6.87 8.98 -0.34
N THR A 131 6.79 10.26 -0.68
CA THR A 131 7.66 11.30 -0.13
C THR A 131 6.80 12.47 0.33
N CYS A 132 7.18 13.10 1.43
CA CYS A 132 6.53 14.31 1.94
C CYS A 132 7.58 15.19 2.58
N LYS A 133 7.64 16.47 2.19
CA LYS A 133 8.64 17.45 2.72
C LYS A 133 10.08 16.92 2.64
N GLY A 134 10.41 16.25 1.53
CA GLY A 134 11.73 15.63 1.31
C GLY A 134 12.03 14.38 2.16
N LYS A 135 11.07 13.90 2.97
CA LYS A 135 11.20 12.70 3.79
C LYS A 135 10.43 11.54 3.20
N THR A 136 11.01 10.34 3.23
CA THR A 136 10.32 9.11 2.87
C THR A 136 9.22 8.81 3.88
N ILE A 137 8.02 8.49 3.40
CA ILE A 137 6.92 7.95 4.22
C ILE A 137 6.79 6.45 3.93
N LEU A 138 6.60 5.65 4.98
CA LEU A 138 6.46 4.20 4.87
C LEU A 138 5.07 3.78 4.39
N HIS A 139 4.99 2.58 3.82
CA HIS A 139 3.72 1.93 3.49
C HIS A 139 3.09 1.26 4.71
N TYR A 140 1.80 0.96 4.68
CA TYR A 140 1.15 0.17 5.72
C TYR A 140 0.51 -1.08 5.14
N MET A 141 0.99 -2.24 5.58
CA MET A 141 0.52 -3.56 5.14
C MET A 141 0.46 -3.74 3.62
N GLY A 142 1.27 -2.98 2.86
CA GLY A 142 1.28 -2.98 1.39
C GLY A 142 0.06 -2.30 0.75
N THR A 143 -0.68 -1.46 1.48
CA THR A 143 -1.97 -0.90 1.07
C THR A 143 -2.03 0.63 1.22
N SER A 144 -1.84 1.17 2.43
CA SER A 144 -1.71 2.63 2.63
C SER A 144 -2.88 3.44 2.05
N THR A 145 -4.11 3.04 2.36
CA THR A 145 -5.34 3.54 1.71
C THR A 145 -5.79 4.93 2.18
N PHE A 146 -5.15 5.49 3.21
CA PHE A 146 -5.30 6.90 3.62
C PHE A 146 -4.55 7.90 2.72
N SER A 147 -4.57 7.68 1.41
CA SER A 147 -4.05 8.60 0.39
C SER A 147 -4.96 8.59 -0.83
N GLU A 148 -5.07 9.73 -1.53
CA GLU A 148 -5.83 9.80 -2.78
C GLU A 148 -5.22 8.89 -3.87
N TYR A 149 -3.91 8.69 -3.86
CA TYR A 149 -3.20 7.76 -4.74
C TYR A 149 -2.21 6.91 -3.96
N THR A 150 -2.16 5.62 -4.28
CA THR A 150 -1.25 4.67 -3.63
C THR A 150 -0.71 3.68 -4.67
N VAL A 151 0.40 3.01 -4.35
CA VAL A 151 1.03 2.02 -5.23
C VAL A 151 1.06 0.68 -4.51
N TRP A 152 0.48 -0.34 -5.13
CA TRP A 152 0.42 -1.70 -4.62
C TRP A 152 1.20 -2.66 -5.50
N LEU A 153 1.61 -3.78 -4.93
CA LEU A 153 2.10 -4.92 -5.72
C LEU A 153 0.92 -5.63 -6.37
N ILE A 154 1.09 -6.11 -7.60
CA ILE A 154 0.05 -6.84 -8.32
C ILE A 154 -0.47 -8.07 -7.54
N SER A 155 0.38 -8.68 -6.70
CA SER A 155 0.00 -9.81 -5.85
C SER A 155 -0.92 -9.45 -4.67
N LEU A 156 -1.18 -8.17 -4.44
CA LEU A 156 -2.04 -7.63 -3.37
C LEU A 156 -3.35 -7.07 -3.93
N LEU A 157 -3.72 -7.42 -5.17
CA LEU A 157 -4.84 -6.82 -5.87
C LEU A 157 -5.89 -7.86 -6.28
N LEU A 158 -7.14 -7.55 -6.00
CA LEU A 158 -8.31 -8.23 -6.55
C LEU A 158 -9.03 -7.26 -7.49
N LYS A 159 -9.45 -7.75 -8.66
CA LYS A 159 -10.34 -7.06 -9.60
C LYS A 159 -11.78 -7.50 -9.36
#